data_AF-A0A4Y2WCT9-F1
#
_entry.id   AF-A0A4Y2WCT9-F1
#
_cell.length_a   1.000
_cell.length_b   1.000
_cell.length_c   1.000
_cell.angle_alpha   90.00
_cell.angle_beta   90.00
_cell.angle_gamma   90.00
#
_symmetry.space_group_name_H-M   'P 1'
#
loop_
_entity.id
_entity.type
_entity.pdbx_description
1 polymer ?
#
loop_
_entity_poly.entity_id
_entity_poly.type
_entity_poly.pdbx_seq_one_letter_code
_entity_poly.pdbx_strand_id
1 'polypeptide(L)'
;MAETLTYVTIWNWYCRYFDWSRHEIMSYNDLASPSGKNNGITVSYDGTCQKRGHTSLYGISIVVDILTGLVIDYEILSKYCPECTTVKRDLGEHSAELSI
;
A
#
# COMPACT_ATOMS: atom_id res chain seq x y z
N MET A 1 7.73 1.45 -23.57
CA MET A 1 7.01 0.20 -23.94
C MET A 1 7.38 -0.98 -23.05
N ALA A 2 8.66 -1.18 -22.68
CA ALA A 2 9.06 -2.29 -21.78
C ALA A 2 8.52 -2.16 -20.34
N GLU A 3 8.59 -0.97 -19.74
CA GLU A 3 8.13 -0.73 -18.36
C GLU A 3 6.61 -0.94 -18.20
N THR A 4 5.84 -0.59 -19.23
CA THR A 4 4.37 -0.74 -19.25
C THR A 4 3.97 -2.21 -19.27
N LEU A 5 4.68 -3.05 -20.06
CA LEU A 5 4.46 -4.49 -20.08
C LEU A 5 4.83 -5.15 -18.75
N THR A 6 5.93 -4.73 -18.12
CA THR A 6 6.30 -5.24 -16.79
C THR A 6 5.28 -4.86 -15.72
N TYR A 7 4.68 -3.67 -15.79
CA TYR A 7 3.65 -3.25 -14.85
C TYR A 7 2.38 -4.10 -14.99
N VAL A 8 1.95 -4.37 -16.23
CA VAL A 8 0.78 -5.21 -16.51
C VAL A 8 1.00 -6.67 -16.08
N THR A 9 2.19 -7.23 -16.27
CA THR A 9 2.46 -8.61 -15.85
C THR A 9 2.57 -8.75 -14.34
N ILE A 10 3.21 -7.80 -13.65
CA ILE A 10 3.27 -7.75 -12.19
C ILE A 10 1.86 -7.61 -11.60
N TRP A 11 1.06 -6.70 -12.16
CA TRP A 11 -0.33 -6.51 -11.74
C TRP A 11 -1.17 -7.79 -11.91
N ASN A 12 -1.09 -8.43 -13.07
CA ASN A 12 -1.80 -9.70 -13.31
C ASN A 12 -1.37 -10.81 -12.36
N TRP A 13 -0.09 -10.88 -12.01
CA TRP A 13 0.37 -11.83 -10.98
C TRP A 13 -0.26 -11.49 -9.64
N TYR A 14 -0.24 -10.22 -9.25
CA TYR A 14 -0.76 -9.77 -7.96
C TYR A 14 -2.25 -10.07 -7.81
N CYS A 15 -3.05 -9.77 -8.84
CA CYS A 15 -4.48 -10.12 -8.87
C CYS A 15 -4.69 -11.62 -8.67
N ARG A 16 -3.92 -12.46 -9.40
CA ARG A 16 -4.02 -13.91 -9.24
C ARG A 16 -3.63 -14.39 -7.85
N TYR A 17 -2.62 -13.78 -7.24
CA TYR A 17 -2.20 -14.13 -5.88
C TYR A 17 -3.26 -13.75 -4.84
N PHE A 18 -3.85 -12.56 -4.97
CA PHE A 18 -4.92 -12.10 -4.11
C PHE A 18 -6.16 -13.00 -4.20
N ASP A 19 -6.60 -13.32 -5.44
CA ASP A 19 -7.75 -14.21 -5.68
C ASP A 19 -7.49 -15.63 -5.13
N TRP A 20 -6.27 -16.14 -5.31
CA TRP A 20 -5.89 -17.44 -4.78
C TRP A 20 -5.93 -17.47 -3.25
N SER A 21 -5.35 -16.44 -2.60
CA SER A 21 -5.37 -16.30 -1.14
C SER A 21 -6.79 -16.23 -0.59
N ARG A 22 -7.68 -15.50 -1.29
CA ARG A 22 -9.09 -15.40 -0.94
C ARG A 22 -9.81 -16.75 -1.00
N HIS A 23 -9.57 -17.54 -2.04
CA HIS A 23 -10.12 -18.89 -2.12
C HIS A 23 -9.65 -19.80 -0.98
N GLU A 24 -8.37 -19.73 -0.63
CA GLU A 24 -7.80 -20.56 0.43
C GLU A 24 -8.40 -20.20 1.81
N ILE A 25 -8.47 -18.91 2.13
CA ILE A 25 -9.05 -18.41 3.39
C ILE A 25 -10.55 -18.73 3.47
N MET A 26 -11.28 -18.62 2.36
CA MET A 26 -12.69 -19.01 2.31
C MET A 26 -12.87 -20.50 2.59
N SER A 27 -12.01 -21.35 1.99
CA SER A 27 -12.03 -22.80 2.28
C SER A 27 -11.74 -23.12 3.74
N TYR A 28 -10.80 -22.41 4.36
CA TYR A 28 -10.50 -22.56 5.78
C TYR A 28 -11.70 -22.16 6.66
N ASN A 29 -12.36 -21.06 6.32
CA ASN A 29 -13.54 -20.60 7.05
C ASN A 29 -14.74 -21.54 6.89
N ASP A 30 -14.94 -22.14 5.71
CA ASP A 30 -16.01 -23.10 5.48
C ASP A 30 -15.79 -24.43 6.23
N LEU A 31 -14.53 -24.79 6.48
CA LEU A 31 -14.14 -25.96 7.27
C LEU A 31 -14.17 -25.70 8.79
N ALA A 32 -14.17 -24.45 9.22
CA ALA A 32 -14.29 -24.08 10.62
C ALA A 32 -15.70 -24.45 11.13
N SER A 33 -15.76 -25.30 12.16
CA SER A 33 -17.03 -25.80 12.70
C SER A 33 -17.94 -24.65 13.20
N PRO A 34 -19.28 -24.74 13.05
CA PRO A 34 -20.21 -23.65 13.40
C PRO A 34 -20.23 -23.29 14.90
N SER A 35 -19.60 -24.11 15.75
CA SER A 35 -19.43 -23.87 17.19
C SER A 35 -18.23 -22.98 17.54
N GLY A 36 -17.33 -22.72 16.59
CA GLY A 36 -16.15 -21.86 16.74
C GLY A 36 -16.19 -20.72 15.75
N LYS A 37 -17.17 -19.81 15.91
CA LYS A 37 -17.24 -18.55 15.14
C LYS A 37 -15.92 -17.79 15.31
N ASN A 38 -15.08 -17.90 14.30
CA ASN A 38 -13.87 -17.13 14.16
C ASN A 38 -14.26 -15.71 13.72
N ASN A 39 -14.52 -14.85 14.69
CA ASN A 39 -14.73 -13.41 14.47
C ASN A 39 -13.43 -12.68 14.08
N GLY A 40 -12.43 -13.41 13.58
CA GLY A 40 -11.16 -12.87 13.14
C GLY A 40 -11.30 -12.27 11.75
N ILE A 41 -10.63 -11.14 11.54
CA ILE A 41 -10.56 -10.50 10.23
C ILE A 41 -9.21 -10.90 9.62
N THR A 42 -9.23 -11.47 8.43
CA THR A 42 -8.00 -11.76 7.67
C THR A 42 -7.75 -10.64 6.69
N VAL A 43 -6.58 -10.01 6.80
CA VAL A 43 -6.24 -8.82 6.02
C VAL A 43 -5.03 -9.06 5.14
N SER A 44 -5.04 -8.42 3.97
CA SER A 44 -3.88 -8.24 3.11
C SER A 44 -3.38 -6.80 3.26
N TYR A 45 -2.08 -6.63 3.31
CA TYR A 45 -1.43 -5.33 3.36
C TYR A 45 -0.63 -5.12 2.08
N ASP A 46 -0.83 -3.99 1.41
CA ASP A 46 -0.04 -3.61 0.24
C ASP A 46 0.30 -2.13 0.25
N GLY A 47 1.38 -1.76 -0.42
CA GLY A 47 1.78 -0.37 -0.52
C GLY A 47 2.51 -0.05 -1.81
N THR A 48 2.29 1.17 -2.31
CA THR A 48 2.94 1.66 -3.52
C THR A 48 3.58 3.04 -3.31
N CYS A 49 4.73 3.23 -3.93
CA CYS A 49 5.44 4.50 -3.98
C CYS A 49 5.23 5.12 -5.37
N GLN A 50 5.01 6.44 -5.42
CA GLN A 50 4.83 7.17 -6.69
C GLN A 50 6.00 6.96 -7.67
N LYS A 51 7.23 6.86 -7.15
CA LYS A 51 8.45 6.67 -7.95
C LYS A 51 9.25 5.46 -7.46
N ARG A 52 9.86 4.74 -8.41
CA ARG A 52 10.79 3.64 -8.13
C ARG A 52 12.17 4.18 -7.71
N GLY A 53 12.92 3.41 -6.93
CA GLY A 53 14.33 3.68 -6.65
C GLY A 53 14.60 4.70 -5.53
N HIS A 54 13.85 4.63 -4.43
CA HIS A 54 14.04 5.47 -3.23
C HIS A 54 13.93 7.00 -3.43
N THR A 55 13.49 7.46 -4.61
CA THR A 55 13.27 8.89 -4.93
C THR A 55 11.82 9.33 -4.72
N SER A 56 10.97 8.45 -4.16
CA SER A 56 9.57 8.77 -3.93
C SER A 56 9.42 9.75 -2.78
N LEU A 57 8.69 10.83 -3.03
CA LEU A 57 8.24 11.76 -1.98
C LEU A 57 6.91 11.35 -1.38
N TYR A 58 6.19 10.43 -2.05
CA TYR A 58 4.86 9.98 -1.65
C TYR A 58 4.78 8.46 -1.68
N GLY A 59 4.21 7.87 -0.64
CA GLY A 59 3.86 6.47 -0.56
C GLY A 59 2.45 6.32 -0.01
N ILE A 60 1.75 5.30 -0.47
CA ILE A 60 0.47 4.89 0.11
C ILE A 60 0.57 3.43 0.53
N SER A 61 -0.02 3.13 1.67
CA SER A 61 -0.19 1.80 2.23
C SER A 61 -1.68 1.55 2.46
N ILE A 62 -2.16 0.35 2.18
CA ILE A 62 -3.56 -0.02 2.22
C ILE A 62 -3.70 -1.39 2.88
N VAL A 63 -4.62 -1.48 3.83
CA VAL A 63 -5.08 -2.73 4.45
C VAL A 63 -6.43 -3.11 3.85
N VAL A 64 -6.52 -4.29 3.28
CA VAL A 64 -7.73 -4.80 2.61
C VAL A 64 -8.19 -6.07 3.30
N ASP A 65 -9.47 -6.15 3.66
CA ASP A 65 -10.08 -7.41 4.08
C ASP A 65 -10.10 -8.38 2.89
N ILE A 66 -9.49 -9.55 3.05
CA ILE A 66 -9.37 -10.52 1.95
C ILE A 66 -10.74 -11.08 1.56
N LEU A 67 -11.68 -11.19 2.50
CA LEU A 67 -12.99 -11.80 2.28
C LEU A 67 -14.03 -10.85 1.70
N THR A 68 -14.00 -9.56 2.03
CA THR A 68 -14.91 -8.58 1.39
C THR A 68 -14.25 -7.85 0.23
N GLY A 69 -12.91 -7.80 0.19
CA GLY A 69 -12.16 -6.95 -0.73
C GLY A 69 -12.26 -5.47 -0.40
N LEU A 70 -12.80 -5.12 0.77
CA LEU A 70 -12.96 -3.73 1.21
C LEU A 70 -11.69 -3.25 1.90
N VAL A 71 -11.36 -1.98 1.66
CA VAL A 71 -10.29 -1.29 2.39
C VAL A 71 -10.74 -1.05 3.82
N ILE A 72 -9.96 -1.54 4.77
CA ILE A 72 -10.18 -1.33 6.21
C ILE A 72 -9.50 -0.03 6.65
N ASP A 73 -8.26 0.18 6.20
CA ASP A 73 -7.44 1.31 6.59
C ASP A 73 -6.42 1.65 5.49
N TYR A 74 -5.91 2.88 5.51
CA TYR A 74 -4.85 3.33 4.63
C TYR A 74 -3.97 4.39 5.29
N GLU A 75 -2.69 4.38 4.94
CA GLU A 75 -1.73 5.38 5.39
C GLU A 75 -1.07 6.05 4.19
N ILE A 76 -1.02 7.39 4.20
CA ILE A 76 -0.31 8.17 3.19
C ILE A 76 0.92 8.78 3.84
N LEU A 77 2.08 8.42 3.32
CA LEU A 77 3.37 8.94 3.76
C LEU A 77 3.86 9.98 2.76
N SER A 78 4.20 11.16 3.24
CA SER A 78 4.80 12.22 2.42
C SER A 78 6.07 12.77 3.05
N LYS A 79 7.13 12.88 2.23
CA LYS A 79 8.32 13.68 2.53
C LYS A 79 8.22 15.09 1.98
N TYR A 80 7.13 15.42 1.31
CA TYR A 80 6.88 16.75 0.79
C TYR A 80 6.12 17.58 1.82
N CYS A 81 6.66 18.76 2.11
CA CYS A 81 6.04 19.76 2.96
C CYS A 81 5.93 21.08 2.17
N PRO A 82 4.72 21.59 1.88
CA PRO A 82 4.52 22.85 1.17
C PRO A 82 5.22 24.02 1.85
N GLU A 83 5.16 24.08 3.19
CA GLU A 83 5.77 25.10 4.01
C GLU A 83 7.30 25.07 3.87
N CYS A 84 7.91 23.88 4.03
CA CYS A 84 9.36 23.72 3.84
C CYS A 84 9.80 24.08 2.42
N THR A 85 8.95 23.80 1.42
CA THR A 85 9.22 24.14 0.01
C THR A 85 9.20 25.66 -0.20
N THR A 86 8.25 26.35 0.42
CA THR A 86 8.11 27.81 0.35
C THR A 86 9.28 28.49 1.06
N VAL A 87 9.61 28.03 2.28
CA VAL A 87 10.75 28.54 3.05
C VAL A 87 12.08 28.32 2.32
N LYS A 88 12.30 27.15 1.70
CA LYS A 88 13.47 26.89 0.85
C LYS A 88 13.63 27.91 -0.28
N ARG A 89 12.53 28.24 -0.94
CA ARG A 89 12.52 29.20 -2.04
C ARG A 89 12.81 30.61 -1.56
N ASP A 90 12.29 30.98 -0.40
CA ASP A 90 12.35 32.36 0.11
C ASP A 90 13.67 32.66 0.87
N LEU A 91 14.29 31.66 1.51
CA LEU A 91 15.55 31.82 2.29
C LEU A 91 16.84 31.40 1.55
N GLY A 92 16.73 30.68 0.43
CA GLY A 92 17.88 30.09 -0.27
C GLY A 92 18.45 28.85 0.43
N GLU A 93 19.15 27.99 -0.32
CA GLU A 93 19.55 26.62 0.09
C GLU A 93 20.49 26.52 1.30
N HIS A 94 20.99 27.64 1.84
CA HIS A 94 22.07 27.66 2.82
C HIS A 94 21.65 27.86 4.28
N SER A 95 20.35 27.89 4.58
CA SER A 95 19.84 28.03 5.96
C SER A 95 19.87 26.70 6.72
N ALA A 96 20.48 26.72 7.91
CA ALA A 96 20.63 25.58 8.83
C ALA A 96 19.30 25.03 9.41
N GLU A 97 18.17 25.64 9.05
CA GLU A 97 16.83 25.27 9.55
C GLU A 97 16.17 24.12 8.78
N LEU A 98 16.78 23.63 7.70
CA LEU A 98 16.21 22.60 6.82
C LEU A 98 16.85 21.21 6.97
N SER A 99 17.77 21.03 7.91
CA SER A 99 18.33 19.74 8.26
C SER A 99 17.44 19.02 9.28
N ILE A 100 16.33 18.47 8.82
CA ILE A 100 15.48 17.52 9.55
C ILE A 100 15.30 16.28 8.69
#